data_AF-A0A1I4IH30-F1
#
_entry.id   AF-A0A1I4IH30-F1
#
_cell.length_a   1.000
_cell.length_b   1.000
_cell.length_c   1.000
_cell.angle_alpha   90.00
_cell.angle_beta   90.00
_cell.angle_gamma   90.00
#
_symmetry.space_group_name_H-M   'P 1'
#
loop_
_entity.id
_entity.type
_entity.pdbx_description
1 polymer ?
#
loop_
_entity_poly.entity_id
_entity_poly.type
_entity_poly.pdbx_seq_one_letter_code
_entity_poly.pdbx_strand_id
1 'polypeptide(L)' 'MIKFIKNFRKDENGAVTVDWVVLTAAVVGLAVAAYTTIESNTKTLAGAAADRIAVENTLAAD' A
#
# COMPACT_ATOMS: atom_id res chain seq x y z
N MET A 1 2.44 -11.76 -31.04
CA MET A 1 2.49 -11.91 -29.57
C MET A 1 1.67 -13.08 -29.01
N ILE A 2 0.50 -13.40 -29.55
CA ILE A 2 -0.36 -14.52 -29.08
C ILE A 2 0.34 -15.90 -29.02
N LYS A 3 1.33 -16.17 -29.89
CA LYS A 3 2.10 -17.42 -29.89
C LYS A 3 3.05 -17.56 -28.69
N PHE A 4 3.61 -16.45 -28.19
CA PHE A 4 4.54 -16.46 -27.05
C PHE A 4 3.79 -16.77 -25.75
N ILE A 5 2.64 -16.12 -25.55
CA ILE A 5 1.74 -16.36 -24.40
C ILE A 5 1.20 -17.80 -24.38
N LYS A 6 0.91 -18.40 -25.55
CA LYS A 6 0.44 -19.79 -25.64
C LYS A 6 1.52 -20.84 -25.30
N ASN A 7 2.78 -20.60 -25.67
CA ASN A 7 3.90 -21.49 -25.30
C ASN A 7 4.30 -21.32 -23.83
N PHE A 8 4.30 -20.09 -23.32
CA PHE A 8 4.60 -19.80 -21.91
C PHE A 8 3.62 -20.48 -20.94
N ARG A 9 2.36 -20.66 -21.36
CA ARG A 9 1.33 -21.38 -20.61
C ARG A 9 1.42 -22.92 -20.75
N LYS A 10 2.27 -23.43 -21.64
CA LYS A 10 2.45 -24.86 -21.94
C LYS A 10 3.74 -25.42 -21.34
N ASP A 11 4.70 -24.57 -20.99
CA ASP A 11 5.93 -24.93 -20.27
C ASP A 11 5.73 -24.73 -18.75
N GLU A 12 5.65 -25.84 -18.00
CA GLU A 12 5.48 -25.80 -16.53
C GLU A 12 6.58 -24.98 -15.82
N ASN A 13 7.81 -25.02 -16.33
CA ASN A 13 8.93 -24.23 -15.80
C ASN A 13 8.73 -22.71 -15.99
N GLY A 14 8.05 -22.28 -17.05
CA GLY A 14 7.70 -20.87 -17.27
C GLY A 14 6.61 -20.41 -16.33
N ALA A 15 5.59 -21.25 -16.10
CA ALA A 15 4.49 -20.94 -15.18
C ALA A 15 4.96 -20.65 -13.75
N VAL A 16 5.94 -21.41 -13.24
CA VAL A 16 6.53 -21.18 -11.89
C VAL A 16 7.23 -19.82 -11.80
N THR A 17 7.87 -19.35 -12.88
CA THR A 17 8.53 -18.03 -12.91
C THR A 17 7.56 -16.85 -13.02
N VAL A 18 6.34 -17.09 -13.49
CA VAL A 18 5.30 -16.04 -13.57
C VAL A 18 4.42 -16.03 -12.34
N ASP A 19 4.20 -17.17 -11.70
CA ASP A 19 3.41 -17.25 -10.47
C ASP A 19 4.02 -16.41 -9.33
N TRP A 20 5.34 -16.51 -9.09
CA TRP A 20 5.97 -15.71 -8.02
C TRP A 20 5.88 -14.19 -8.25
N VAL A 21 5.91 -13.74 -9.51
CA VAL A 21 5.76 -12.32 -9.85
C VAL A 21 4.30 -11.89 -9.71
N VAL A 22 3.35 -12.71 -10.15
CA VAL A 22 1.92 -12.39 -10.06
C VAL A 22 1.46 -12.36 -8.60
N LEU A 23 1.94 -13.28 -7.77
CA LEU A 23 1.63 -13.30 -6.34
C LEU A 23 2.18 -12.06 -5.62
N THR A 24 3.41 -11.65 -5.90
CA THR A 24 3.99 -10.44 -5.31
C THR A 24 3.30 -9.17 -5.83
N ALA A 25 2.97 -9.09 -7.13
CA ALA A 25 2.21 -7.99 -7.70
C ALA A 25 0.81 -7.87 -7.07
N ALA A 26 0.15 -8.98 -6.74
CA ALA A 26 -1.11 -8.98 -6.03
C ALA A 26 -0.98 -8.39 -4.62
N VAL A 27 0.06 -8.77 -3.87
CA VAL A 27 0.36 -8.21 -2.55
C VAL A 27 0.62 -6.70 -2.62
N VAL A 28 1.42 -6.25 -3.60
CA VAL A 28 1.67 -4.82 -3.82
C VAL A 28 0.37 -4.08 -4.18
N GLY A 29 -0.49 -4.67 -5.01
CA GLY A 29 -1.79 -4.09 -5.35
C GLY A 29 -2.70 -3.90 -4.13
N LEU A 30 -2.72 -4.87 -3.21
CA LEU A 30 -3.44 -4.77 -1.94
C LEU A 30 -2.86 -3.68 -1.03
N ALA A 31 -1.54 -3.54 -0.98
CA ALA A 31 -0.88 -2.49 -0.19
C ALA A 31 -1.21 -1.08 -0.71
N VAL A 32 -1.23 -0.90 -2.04
CA VAL A 32 -1.63 0.37 -2.67
C VAL A 32 -3.09 0.71 -2.34
N ALA A 33 -3.99 -0.29 -2.37
CA ALA A 33 -5.39 -0.08 -2.00
C ALA A 33 -5.57 0.33 -0.52
N ALA A 34 -4.75 -0.19 0.38
CA ALA A 34 -4.81 0.15 1.81
C ALA A 34 -4.18 1.52 2.15
N TYR A 35 -3.30 2.04 1.29
CA TYR A 35 -2.50 3.25 1.58
C TYR A 35 -3.36 4.48 1.86
N THR A 36 -4.44 4.69 1.11
CA THR A 36 -5.30 5.89 1.22
C THR A 36 -5.96 5.99 2.61
N THR A 37 -6.47 4.87 3.13
CA THR A 37 -7.06 4.79 4.47
C THR A 37 -6.03 5.06 5.57
N ILE A 38 -4.83 4.48 5.42
CA ILE A 38 -3.73 4.69 6.37
C ILE A 38 -3.34 6.17 6.39
N GLU A 39 -3.11 6.78 5.22
CA GLU A 39 -2.74 8.19 5.10
C GLU A 39 -3.77 9.12 5.76
N SER A 40 -5.07 8.89 5.48
CA SER A 40 -6.15 9.69 6.08
C SER A 40 -6.15 9.58 7.61
N ASN A 41 -6.08 8.37 8.14
CA ASN A 41 -6.09 8.15 9.59
C ASN A 41 -4.84 8.75 10.27
N THR A 42 -3.67 8.62 9.64
CA THR A 42 -2.43 9.22 10.14
C THR A 42 -2.52 10.74 10.16
N LYS A 43 -3.06 11.39 9.12
CA LYS A 43 -3.26 12.84 9.09
C LYS A 43 -4.22 13.31 10.19
N THR A 44 -5.33 12.61 10.38
CA THR A 44 -6.29 12.92 11.44
C THR A 44 -5.65 12.83 12.82
N LEU A 45 -4.90 11.75 13.09
CA LEU A 45 -4.20 11.59 14.37
C LEU A 45 -3.14 12.68 14.59
N ALA A 46 -2.35 12.99 13.56
CA ALA A 46 -1.34 14.05 13.63
C ALA A 46 -1.97 15.42 13.90
N GLY A 47 -3.10 15.72 13.25
CA GLY A 47 -3.86 16.96 13.50
C GLY A 47 -4.35 17.04 14.94
N ALA A 48 -5.00 15.98 15.44
CA ALA A 48 -5.48 15.93 16.82
C ALA A 48 -4.35 16.10 17.86
N ALA A 49 -3.18 15.51 17.61
CA ALA A 49 -2.01 15.69 18.45
C ALA A 49 -1.49 17.13 18.43
N ALA A 50 -1.41 17.75 17.25
CA ALA A 50 -1.01 19.15 17.10
C ALA A 50 -1.97 20.10 17.83
N ASP A 51 -3.29 19.88 17.68
CA ASP A 51 -4.32 20.66 18.37
C ASP A 51 -4.17 20.55 19.89
N ARG A 52 -3.91 19.34 20.41
CA ARG A 52 -3.68 19.16 21.85
C ARG A 52 -2.47 19.93 22.34
N ILE A 53 -1.36 19.88 21.63
CA ILE A 53 -0.15 20.61 21.99
C ILE A 53 -0.39 22.13 21.93
N ALA A 54 -1.11 22.62 20.92
CA ALA A 54 -1.45 24.03 20.80
C ALA A 54 -2.30 24.50 21.97
N VAL A 55 -3.29 23.71 22.40
CA VAL A 55 -4.10 24.00 23.58
C VAL A 55 -3.25 24.10 24.85
N GLU A 56 -2.37 23.13 25.12
CA GLU A 56 -1.46 23.20 26.27
C GLU A 56 -0.57 24.45 26.23
N ASN A 57 -0.05 24.81 25.05
CA ASN A 57 0.79 26.00 24.90
C ASN A 57 0.02 27.30 25.14
N THR A 58 -1.27 27.36 24.79
CA THR A 58 -2.13 28.51 25.11
C THR A 58 -2.48 28.58 26.59
N LEU A 59 -2.74 27.45 27.24
CA LEU A 59 -3.02 27.38 28.69
C LEU A 59 -1.80 27.68 29.55
N ALA A 60 -0.59 27.47 29.04
CA ALA A 60 0.65 27.82 29.72
C ALA A 60 1.03 29.31 29.57
N ALA A 61 0.38 30.03 28.65
CA ALA A 61 0.63 31.45 28.38
C ALA A 61 -0.29 32.39 29.19
N ASP A 62 -1.36 31.86 29.77
CA ASP A 62 -2.29 32.53 30.69
C ASP A 62 -1.94 32.20 32.16
#